data_AF-A0A397GAC3-F1
#
_entry.id   AF-A0A397GAC3-F1
#
_cell.length_a   1.000
_cell.length_b   1.000
_cell.length_c   1.000
_cell.angle_alpha   90.00
_cell.angle_beta   90.00
_cell.angle_gamma   90.00
#
_symmetry.space_group_name_H-M   'P 1'
#
loop_
_entity.id
_entity.type
_entity.pdbx_description
1 polymer ?
#
loop_
_entity_poly.entity_id
_entity_poly.type
_entity_poly.pdbx_seq_one_letter_code
_entity_poly.pdbx_strand_id
1 'polypeptide(L)'
;MSFYGICPECNQEFNDYNWCKLCNSKHFQNYFKKWTSGNNTIDKFILDAQKNATNGREVIEWISYNRFKDIKEIAKGGFGTIYKARWIYGPIESWDVENQWWKRWGQQDVALKKFSNSFASLNEEFLNEITIHLESSKDLASLRFYGITQDPETNEYIMVLEYMRGGNLRDYLKNNFNNINWKIKLGLLTELA
;
A
#
# COMPACT_ATOMS: atom_id res chain seq x y z
N MET A 1 -14.96 -2.43 27.95
CA MET A 1 -13.59 -1.87 27.90
C MET A 1 -13.10 -2.05 26.49
N SER A 2 -12.83 -0.97 25.77
CA SER A 2 -12.22 -1.03 24.44
C SER A 2 -10.87 -1.75 24.55
N PHE A 3 -10.60 -2.67 23.63
CA PHE A 3 -9.38 -3.48 23.60
C PHE A 3 -8.12 -2.63 23.31
N TYR A 4 -8.32 -1.42 22.76
CA TYR A 4 -7.26 -0.58 22.21
C TYR A 4 -7.03 0.73 22.99
N GLY A 5 -7.88 1.07 23.95
CA GLY A 5 -7.79 2.30 24.75
C GLY A 5 -8.57 3.49 24.17
N ILE A 6 -8.25 4.68 24.68
CA ILE A 6 -8.91 5.95 24.36
C ILE A 6 -7.92 6.88 23.65
N CYS A 7 -8.37 7.54 22.58
CA CYS A 7 -7.59 8.51 21.84
C CYS A 7 -7.37 9.80 22.66
N PRO A 8 -6.12 10.25 22.87
CA PRO A 8 -5.82 11.43 23.68
C PRO A 8 -6.26 12.75 23.04
N GLU A 9 -6.51 12.77 21.73
CA GLU A 9 -6.89 13.98 21.00
C GLU A 9 -8.39 14.27 21.03
N CYS A 10 -9.25 13.23 21.09
CA CYS A 10 -10.71 13.37 21.01
C CYS A 10 -11.51 12.63 22.07
N ASN A 11 -10.84 11.91 22.99
CA ASN A 11 -11.44 11.12 24.06
C ASN A 11 -12.45 10.06 23.57
N GLN A 12 -12.36 9.63 22.31
CA GLN A 12 -13.11 8.50 21.75
C GLN A 12 -12.29 7.22 21.80
N GLU A 13 -12.94 6.06 21.75
CA GLU A 13 -12.23 4.77 21.64
C GLU A 13 -11.45 4.69 20.32
N PHE A 14 -10.28 4.06 20.38
CA PHE A 14 -9.51 3.75 19.17
C PHE A 14 -10.22 2.68 18.31
N ASN A 15 -10.11 2.82 16.98
CA ASN A 15 -10.65 1.86 16.02
C ASN A 15 -9.77 0.61 15.89
N ASP A 16 -8.46 0.80 16.04
CA ASP A 16 -7.43 -0.24 16.00
C ASP A 16 -6.25 0.20 16.88
N TYR A 17 -5.25 -0.64 17.07
CA TYR A 17 -4.05 -0.35 17.85
C TYR A 17 -3.40 0.97 17.39
N ASN A 18 -3.47 1.99 18.26
CA ASN A 18 -3.01 3.35 18.01
C ASN A 18 -3.64 4.05 16.78
N TRP A 19 -4.84 3.64 16.34
CA TRP A 19 -5.54 4.26 15.20
C TRP A 19 -6.87 4.89 15.61
N CYS A 20 -6.97 6.21 15.52
CA CYS A 20 -8.23 6.93 15.69
C CYS A 20 -8.69 7.45 14.32
N LYS A 21 -9.72 6.82 13.74
CA LYS A 21 -10.23 7.19 12.41
C LYS A 21 -10.63 8.66 12.34
N LEU A 22 -11.32 9.17 13.37
CA LEU A 22 -11.78 10.56 13.39
C LEU A 22 -10.61 11.55 13.37
N CYS A 23 -9.60 11.34 14.21
CA CYS A 23 -8.44 12.23 14.28
C CYS A 23 -7.56 12.09 13.04
N ASN A 24 -7.21 10.87 12.64
CA ASN A 24 -6.37 10.62 11.47
C ASN A 24 -7.00 11.15 10.19
N SER A 25 -8.32 10.99 10.00
CA SER A 25 -9.05 11.58 8.87
C SER A 25 -8.92 13.11 8.82
N LYS A 26 -9.01 13.78 9.97
CA LYS A 26 -8.78 15.25 10.07
C LYS A 26 -7.32 15.61 9.77
N HIS A 27 -6.37 14.85 10.30
CA HIS A 27 -4.94 15.06 10.04
C HIS A 27 -4.62 14.92 8.55
N PHE A 28 -5.13 13.89 7.87
CA PHE A 28 -4.96 13.73 6.43
C PHE A 28 -5.56 14.88 5.64
N GLN A 29 -6.77 15.33 5.98
CA GLN A 29 -7.40 16.50 5.31
C GLN A 29 -6.57 17.78 5.49
N ASN A 30 -5.97 17.99 6.66
CA ASN A 30 -5.08 19.12 6.91
C ASN A 30 -3.76 18.99 6.13
N TYR A 31 -3.20 17.79 6.04
CA TYR A 31 -1.96 17.50 5.29
C TYR A 31 -2.14 17.51 3.78
N PHE A 32 -3.33 17.21 3.28
CA PHE A 32 -3.65 17.24 1.86
C PHE A 32 -3.39 18.62 1.24
N LYS A 33 -3.49 19.70 2.03
CA LYS A 33 -3.12 21.06 1.60
C LYS A 33 -1.61 21.23 1.32
N LYS A 34 -0.77 20.27 1.71
CA LYS A 34 0.70 20.33 1.64
C LYS A 34 1.30 19.47 0.52
N TRP A 35 0.50 18.65 -0.17
CA TRP A 35 0.98 17.82 -1.29
C TRP A 35 -0.10 17.67 -2.36
N THR A 36 0.34 17.44 -3.60
CA THR A 36 -0.53 17.09 -4.72
C THR A 36 0.28 16.22 -5.68
N SER A 37 -0.38 15.28 -6.37
CA SER A 37 0.20 14.57 -7.51
C SER A 37 0.24 15.41 -8.79
N GLY A 38 -0.42 16.57 -8.80
CA GLY A 38 -0.74 17.32 -10.00
C GLY A 38 -1.98 16.79 -10.73
N ASN A 39 -2.62 15.74 -10.21
CA ASN A 39 -3.83 15.16 -10.78
C ASN A 39 -4.98 15.06 -9.76
N ASN A 40 -6.04 15.83 -9.98
CA ASN A 40 -7.18 15.91 -9.07
C ASN A 40 -7.90 14.56 -8.85
N THR A 41 -7.92 13.67 -9.85
CA THR A 41 -8.57 12.36 -9.72
C THR A 41 -7.80 11.46 -8.77
N ILE A 42 -6.47 11.40 -8.92
CA ILE A 42 -5.58 10.64 -8.03
C ILE A 42 -5.60 11.23 -6.62
N ASP A 43 -5.48 12.55 -6.52
CA ASP A 43 -5.48 13.25 -5.24
C ASP A 43 -6.77 13.00 -4.46
N LYS A 44 -7.93 13.06 -5.15
CA LYS A 44 -9.23 12.73 -4.56
C LYS A 44 -9.31 11.26 -4.14
N PHE A 45 -8.90 10.34 -5.01
CA PHE A 45 -8.89 8.91 -4.70
C PHE A 45 -8.09 8.60 -3.43
N ILE A 46 -6.88 9.14 -3.32
CA ILE A 46 -6.01 8.96 -2.14
C ILE A 46 -6.63 9.59 -0.90
N LEU A 47 -7.16 10.81 -1.00
CA LEU A 47 -7.80 11.48 0.13
C LEU A 47 -9.04 10.72 0.62
N ASP A 48 -9.88 10.23 -0.29
CA ASP A 48 -11.08 9.46 0.06
C ASP A 48 -10.70 8.13 0.74
N ALA A 49 -9.65 7.44 0.28
CA ALA A 49 -9.12 6.27 0.96
C ALA A 49 -8.59 6.60 2.37
N GLN A 50 -7.76 7.63 2.50
CA GLN A 50 -7.19 8.08 3.79
C GLN A 50 -8.26 8.49 4.81
N LYS A 51 -9.33 9.15 4.35
CA LYS A 51 -10.45 9.56 5.22
C LYS A 51 -11.24 8.37 5.77
N ASN A 52 -11.30 7.29 5.00
CA ASN A 52 -12.09 6.11 5.33
C ASN A 52 -11.31 5.01 6.03
N ALA A 53 -9.97 5.06 5.97
CA ALA A 53 -9.06 4.10 6.57
C ALA A 53 -9.39 3.83 8.06
N THR A 54 -9.57 2.56 8.38
CA THR A 54 -9.90 2.09 9.74
C THR A 54 -8.67 1.65 10.54
N ASN A 55 -7.54 1.50 9.87
CA ASN A 55 -6.24 1.14 10.44
C ASN A 55 -5.10 1.67 9.54
N GLY A 56 -3.85 1.51 9.98
CA GLY A 56 -2.67 1.97 9.22
C GLY A 56 -2.36 1.15 7.95
N ARG A 57 -2.88 -0.09 7.82
CA ARG A 57 -2.66 -0.94 6.63
C ARG A 57 -3.39 -0.38 5.42
N GLU A 58 -4.59 0.14 5.63
CA GLU A 58 -5.49 0.72 4.61
C GLU A 58 -5.05 2.10 4.09
N VAL A 59 -4.05 2.72 4.72
CA VAL A 59 -3.54 4.03 4.30
C VAL A 59 -2.74 3.88 3.01
N ILE A 60 -3.20 4.56 1.96
CA ILE A 60 -2.45 4.75 0.73
C ILE A 60 -1.91 6.17 0.63
N GLU A 61 -0.83 6.33 -0.13
CA GLU A 61 -0.11 7.59 -0.28
C GLU A 61 0.16 7.92 -1.74
N TRP A 62 0.27 9.22 -2.04
CA TRP A 62 1.05 9.67 -3.19
C TRP A 62 2.51 9.67 -2.78
N ILE A 63 3.33 8.87 -3.48
CA ILE A 63 4.72 8.67 -3.13
C ILE A 63 5.57 9.31 -4.22
N SER A 64 6.33 10.35 -3.87
CA SER A 64 7.26 10.95 -4.84
C SER A 64 8.27 9.92 -5.33
N TYR A 65 8.45 9.82 -6.64
CA TYR A 65 9.28 8.80 -7.28
C TYR A 65 10.74 8.80 -6.77
N ASN A 66 11.26 9.98 -6.39
CA ASN A 66 12.60 10.13 -5.86
C ASN A 66 12.85 9.44 -4.49
N ARG A 67 11.78 8.99 -3.82
CA ARG A 67 11.84 8.19 -2.58
C ARG A 67 12.16 6.72 -2.83
N PHE A 68 12.19 6.29 -4.09
CA PHE A 68 12.60 4.94 -4.48
C PHE A 68 14.07 4.92 -4.90
N LYS A 69 14.78 3.90 -4.45
CA LYS A 69 16.20 3.63 -4.77
C LYS A 69 16.35 2.21 -5.27
N ASP A 70 17.45 1.95 -5.96
CA ASP A 70 17.86 0.62 -6.45
C ASP A 70 16.73 -0.10 -7.20
N ILE A 71 16.06 0.65 -8.09
CA ILE A 71 14.95 0.16 -8.90
C ILE A 71 15.50 -0.86 -9.91
N LYS A 72 15.00 -2.09 -9.84
CA LYS A 72 15.43 -3.21 -10.70
C LYS A 72 14.22 -3.97 -11.23
N GLU A 73 14.17 -4.20 -12.53
CA GLU A 73 13.17 -5.09 -13.13
C GLU A 73 13.33 -6.52 -12.60
N ILE A 74 12.24 -7.14 -12.15
CA ILE A 74 12.23 -8.51 -11.63
C ILE A 74 11.29 -9.44 -12.39
N ALA A 75 10.31 -8.90 -13.11
CA ALA A 75 9.41 -9.67 -13.94
C ALA A 75 8.76 -8.77 -15.01
N LYS A 76 8.48 -9.36 -16.17
CA LYS A 76 7.74 -8.73 -17.26
C LYS A 76 6.77 -9.73 -17.86
N GLY A 77 5.54 -9.28 -18.11
CA GLY A 77 4.48 -10.11 -18.70
C GLY A 77 3.49 -9.27 -19.50
N GLY A 78 2.38 -9.88 -19.92
CA GLY A 78 1.35 -9.21 -20.73
C GLY A 78 0.69 -8.02 -20.03
N PHE A 79 0.59 -8.07 -18.70
CA PHE A 79 -0.05 -7.04 -17.88
C PHE A 79 0.89 -5.93 -17.40
N GLY A 80 2.15 -5.95 -17.88
CA GLY A 80 3.14 -4.93 -17.54
C GLY A 80 4.42 -5.50 -16.93
N THR A 81 5.15 -4.62 -16.25
CA THR A 81 6.49 -4.86 -15.73
C THR A 81 6.51 -4.59 -14.23
N ILE A 82 7.13 -5.50 -13.47
CA ILE A 82 7.31 -5.37 -12.03
C ILE A 82 8.78 -5.05 -11.75
N TYR A 83 8.98 -3.98 -10.99
CA TYR A 83 10.28 -3.61 -10.48
C TYR A 83 10.32 -3.82 -8.97
N LYS A 84 11.45 -4.28 -8.45
CA LYS A 84 11.78 -4.16 -7.03
C LYS A 84 12.40 -2.79 -6.81
N ALA A 85 12.02 -2.11 -5.74
CA ALA A 85 12.67 -0.88 -5.31
C ALA A 85 12.79 -0.83 -3.79
N ARG A 86 13.73 -0.02 -3.29
CA ARG A 86 13.84 0.32 -1.88
C ARG A 86 13.14 1.65 -1.62
N TRP A 87 12.12 1.67 -0.78
CA TRP A 87 11.44 2.88 -0.35
C TRP A 87 12.10 3.43 0.91
N ILE A 88 12.73 4.61 0.80
CA ILE A 88 13.64 5.14 1.83
C ILE A 88 12.98 5.41 3.20
N TYR A 89 11.71 5.83 3.21
CA TYR A 89 11.00 6.18 4.44
C TYR A 89 9.91 5.17 4.82
N GLY A 90 9.52 4.30 3.88
CA GLY A 90 8.41 3.36 4.09
C GLY A 90 7.05 4.02 4.31
N PRO A 91 6.02 3.21 4.58
CA PRO A 91 4.65 3.65 4.75
C PRO A 91 4.46 4.42 6.06
N ILE A 92 3.43 5.26 6.08
CA ILE A 92 2.91 5.85 7.31
C ILE A 92 2.57 4.74 8.32
N GLU A 93 3.02 4.93 9.55
CA GLU A 93 2.74 4.05 10.68
C GLU A 93 1.63 4.64 11.55
N SER A 94 1.85 5.84 12.09
CA SER A 94 0.95 6.47 13.04
C SER A 94 1.15 7.99 13.09
N TRP A 95 0.17 8.69 13.66
CA TRP A 95 0.27 10.13 13.92
C TRP A 95 0.99 10.39 15.24
N ASP A 96 2.02 11.23 15.21
CA ASP A 96 2.68 11.73 16.42
C ASP A 96 1.98 13.02 16.88
N VAL A 97 1.22 12.91 17.97
CA VAL A 97 0.44 14.02 18.53
C VAL A 97 1.34 15.13 19.08
N GLU A 98 2.49 14.80 19.67
CA GLU A 98 3.37 15.79 20.29
C GLU A 98 4.11 16.60 19.22
N ASN A 99 4.67 15.91 18.23
CA ASN A 99 5.50 16.52 17.21
C ASN A 99 4.71 16.96 15.96
N GLN A 100 3.42 16.61 15.87
CA GLN A 100 2.50 16.99 14.79
C GLN A 100 3.03 16.56 13.41
N TRP A 101 3.40 15.29 13.26
CA TRP A 101 3.88 14.69 12.01
C TRP A 101 3.60 13.18 11.95
N TRP A 102 3.59 12.63 10.73
CA TRP A 102 3.40 11.20 10.51
C TRP A 102 4.69 10.42 10.77
N LYS A 103 4.67 9.51 11.76
CA LYS A 103 5.71 8.49 11.92
C LYS A 103 5.63 7.50 10.77
N ARG A 104 6.77 6.92 10.41
CA ARG A 104 6.88 5.95 9.33
C ARG A 104 7.63 4.72 9.80
N TRP A 105 7.28 3.59 9.21
CA TRP A 105 7.91 2.29 9.46
C TRP A 105 9.40 2.24 9.13
N GLY A 106 9.88 3.20 8.34
CA GLY A 106 11.25 3.24 7.88
C GLY A 106 11.48 2.42 6.62
N GLN A 107 12.73 2.28 6.23
CA GLN A 107 13.11 1.75 4.94
C GLN A 107 12.61 0.31 4.71
N GLN A 108 11.99 0.05 3.56
CA GLN A 108 11.57 -1.29 3.16
C GLN A 108 11.63 -1.52 1.64
N ASP A 109 11.65 -2.78 1.24
CA ASP A 109 11.53 -3.17 -0.17
C ASP A 109 10.04 -3.13 -0.59
N VAL A 110 9.78 -2.63 -1.80
CA VAL A 110 8.45 -2.57 -2.43
C VAL A 110 8.50 -3.09 -3.85
N ALA A 111 7.34 -3.52 -4.34
CA ALA A 111 7.11 -3.84 -5.75
C ALA A 111 6.45 -2.64 -6.43
N LEU A 112 7.05 -2.18 -7.52
CA LEU A 112 6.52 -1.15 -8.40
C LEU A 112 5.91 -1.83 -9.62
N LYS A 113 4.58 -1.81 -9.74
CA LYS A 113 3.85 -2.39 -10.89
C LYS A 113 3.56 -1.28 -11.89
N LYS A 114 4.23 -1.36 -13.04
CA LYS A 114 4.04 -0.49 -14.20
C LYS A 114 3.25 -1.24 -15.26
N PHE A 115 2.11 -0.71 -15.69
CA PHE A 115 1.25 -1.37 -16.66
C PHE A 115 1.80 -1.25 -18.09
N SER A 116 1.38 -2.12 -19.00
CA SER A 116 1.77 -2.06 -20.42
C SER A 116 1.08 -0.88 -21.13
N ASN A 117 1.61 -0.46 -22.29
CA ASN A 117 1.26 0.80 -22.99
C ASN A 117 -0.23 1.11 -23.25
N SER A 118 -1.17 0.17 -23.06
CA SER A 118 -2.61 0.45 -23.05
C SER A 118 -3.08 1.23 -21.81
N PHE A 119 -2.23 1.36 -20.80
CA PHE A 119 -2.50 1.99 -19.49
C PHE A 119 -1.60 3.21 -19.20
N ALA A 120 -0.91 3.73 -20.22
CA ALA A 120 0.08 4.79 -20.06
C ALA A 120 -0.51 6.13 -19.55
N SER A 121 -1.84 6.27 -19.59
CA SER A 121 -2.59 7.40 -19.03
C SER A 121 -3.57 6.92 -17.96
N LEU A 122 -3.98 7.85 -17.09
CA LEU A 122 -5.14 7.68 -16.21
C LEU A 122 -6.37 7.30 -17.03
N ASN A 123 -6.65 6.01 -17.10
CA ASN A 123 -7.81 5.44 -17.77
C ASN A 123 -8.67 4.67 -16.76
N GLU A 124 -9.87 4.30 -17.19
CA GLU A 124 -10.84 3.60 -16.34
C GLU A 124 -10.31 2.26 -15.83
N GLU A 125 -9.53 1.55 -16.64
CA GLU A 125 -8.96 0.26 -16.26
C GLU A 125 -7.93 0.39 -15.12
N PHE A 126 -7.06 1.41 -15.17
CA PHE A 126 -6.13 1.71 -14.08
C PHE A 126 -6.88 2.07 -12.80
N LEU A 127 -7.90 2.93 -12.89
CA LEU A 127 -8.73 3.31 -11.74
C LEU A 127 -9.47 2.12 -11.12
N ASN A 128 -9.98 1.22 -11.96
CA ASN A 128 -10.62 -0.03 -11.51
C ASN A 128 -9.62 -0.93 -10.78
N GLU A 129 -8.42 -1.11 -11.33
CA GLU A 129 -7.36 -1.93 -10.75
C GLU A 129 -6.89 -1.41 -9.39
N ILE A 130 -6.62 -0.09 -9.25
CA ILE A 130 -6.24 0.49 -7.94
C ILE A 130 -7.39 0.40 -6.92
N THR A 131 -8.64 0.44 -7.39
CA THR A 131 -9.81 0.29 -6.52
C THR A 131 -9.92 -1.14 -6.00
N ILE A 132 -9.77 -2.13 -6.88
CA ILE A 132 -9.75 -3.56 -6.49
C ILE A 132 -8.62 -3.84 -5.50
N HIS A 133 -7.42 -3.29 -5.76
CA HIS A 133 -6.29 -3.45 -4.85
C HIS A 133 -6.51 -2.75 -3.50
N LEU A 134 -7.13 -1.57 -3.47
CA LEU A 134 -7.47 -0.89 -2.22
C LEU A 134 -8.48 -1.71 -1.41
N GLU A 135 -9.54 -2.20 -2.04
CA GLU A 135 -10.58 -2.99 -1.37
C GLU A 135 -10.03 -4.34 -0.87
N SER A 136 -9.26 -5.06 -1.68
CA SER A 136 -8.65 -6.33 -1.26
C SER A 136 -7.58 -6.16 -0.18
N SER A 137 -6.87 -5.02 -0.13
CA SER A 137 -5.81 -4.79 0.86
C SER A 137 -6.30 -4.68 2.32
N LYS A 138 -7.61 -4.59 2.52
CA LYS A 138 -8.27 -4.63 3.85
C LYS A 138 -8.13 -6.00 4.51
N ASP A 139 -8.02 -7.07 3.71
CA ASP A 139 -7.76 -8.40 4.22
C ASP A 139 -6.28 -8.59 4.53
N LEU A 140 -5.97 -9.11 5.72
CA LEU A 140 -4.58 -9.29 6.18
C LEU A 140 -3.78 -10.28 5.31
N ALA A 141 -4.46 -11.24 4.68
CA ALA A 141 -3.86 -12.22 3.77
C ALA A 141 -3.56 -11.64 2.36
N SER A 142 -4.15 -10.49 2.03
CA SER A 142 -3.98 -9.84 0.72
C SER A 142 -2.73 -8.99 0.67
N LEU A 143 -2.19 -8.79 -0.54
CA LEU A 143 -1.04 -7.94 -0.79
C LEU A 143 -1.33 -6.49 -0.36
N ARG A 144 -0.48 -5.89 0.48
CA ARG A 144 -0.68 -4.48 0.87
C ARG A 144 -0.48 -3.55 -0.33
N PHE A 145 -1.43 -2.66 -0.54
CA PHE A 145 -1.33 -1.55 -1.48
C PHE A 145 -0.88 -0.30 -0.73
N TYR A 146 0.29 0.23 -1.07
CA TYR A 146 0.85 1.43 -0.42
C TYR A 146 0.43 2.73 -1.08
N GLY A 147 -0.03 2.66 -2.32
CA GLY A 147 -0.47 3.82 -3.08
C GLY A 147 0.24 3.94 -4.42
N ILE A 148 0.43 5.18 -4.87
CA ILE A 148 0.68 5.50 -6.27
C ILE A 148 1.90 6.41 -6.37
N THR A 149 2.70 6.18 -7.41
CA THR A 149 3.75 7.10 -7.85
C THR A 149 3.61 7.35 -9.35
N GLN A 150 4.42 8.26 -9.90
CA GLN A 150 4.48 8.51 -11.32
C GLN A 150 5.94 8.56 -11.75
N ASP A 151 6.23 7.87 -12.84
CA ASP A 151 7.52 7.90 -13.49
C ASP A 151 7.78 9.30 -14.05
N PRO A 152 8.82 10.04 -13.61
CA PRO A 152 9.07 11.39 -14.08
C PRO A 152 9.54 11.44 -15.55
N GLU A 153 10.03 10.32 -16.10
CA GLU A 153 10.50 10.25 -17.49
C GLU A 153 9.35 9.95 -18.45
N THR A 154 8.47 9.02 -18.08
CA THR A 154 7.36 8.58 -18.96
C THR A 154 6.01 9.18 -18.62
N ASN A 155 5.87 9.84 -17.46
CA ASN A 155 4.61 10.31 -16.87
C ASN A 155 3.57 9.22 -16.60
N GLU A 156 3.98 7.96 -16.63
CA GLU A 156 3.08 6.82 -16.38
C GLU A 156 2.89 6.62 -14.88
N TYR A 157 1.65 6.34 -14.48
CA TYR A 157 1.34 6.00 -13.09
C TYR A 157 1.77 4.58 -12.77
N ILE A 158 2.29 4.39 -11.55
CA ILE A 158 2.86 3.14 -11.07
C ILE A 158 2.24 2.83 -9.72
N MET A 159 1.78 1.59 -9.54
CA MET A 159 1.31 1.11 -8.25
C MET A 159 2.47 0.68 -7.37
N VAL A 160 2.40 1.04 -6.09
CA VAL A 160 3.38 0.68 -5.07
C VAL A 160 2.75 -0.38 -4.17
N LEU A 161 3.31 -1.58 -4.22
CA LEU A 161 2.78 -2.78 -3.57
C LEU A 161 3.81 -3.38 -2.61
N GLU A 162 3.35 -4.20 -1.69
CA GLU A 162 4.19 -5.06 -0.87
C GLU A 162 5.08 -5.97 -1.71
N TYR A 163 6.36 -6.07 -1.34
CA TYR A 163 7.30 -6.96 -1.99
C TYR A 163 7.34 -8.32 -1.29
N MET A 164 6.83 -9.35 -1.97
CA MET A 164 6.83 -10.73 -1.47
C MET A 164 8.21 -11.36 -1.65
N ARG A 165 9.04 -11.32 -0.60
CA ARG A 165 10.40 -11.92 -0.61
C ARG A 165 10.39 -13.42 -0.90
N GLY A 166 9.31 -14.13 -0.55
CA GLY A 166 9.13 -15.56 -0.80
C GLY A 166 8.87 -15.93 -2.28
N GLY A 167 8.73 -14.94 -3.16
CA GLY A 167 8.39 -15.17 -4.57
C GLY A 167 6.93 -15.59 -4.75
N ASN A 168 6.64 -16.35 -5.81
CA ASN A 168 5.29 -16.83 -6.09
C ASN A 168 5.09 -18.27 -5.58
N LEU A 169 3.84 -18.57 -5.20
CA LEU A 169 3.46 -19.87 -4.65
C LEU A 169 3.74 -21.02 -5.62
N ARG A 170 3.56 -20.82 -6.93
CA ARG A 170 3.79 -21.87 -7.94
C ARG A 170 5.24 -22.35 -7.91
N ASP A 171 6.20 -21.44 -7.92
CA ASP A 171 7.62 -21.78 -7.87
C ASP A 171 8.01 -22.35 -6.51
N TYR A 172 7.46 -21.80 -5.42
CA TYR A 172 7.66 -22.36 -4.09
C TYR A 172 7.22 -23.83 -4.01
N LEU A 173 5.99 -24.12 -4.48
CA LEU A 173 5.45 -25.48 -4.50
C LEU A 173 6.26 -26.37 -5.43
N LYS A 174 6.61 -25.92 -6.64
CA LYS A 174 7.43 -26.70 -7.57
C LYS A 174 8.74 -27.19 -6.96
N ASN A 175 9.37 -26.36 -6.13
CA ASN A 175 10.66 -26.67 -5.51
C ASN A 175 10.55 -27.40 -4.16
N ASN A 176 9.43 -27.27 -3.44
CA ASN A 176 9.31 -27.72 -2.05
C ASN A 176 8.16 -28.70 -1.78
N PHE A 177 7.38 -29.10 -2.80
CA PHE A 177 6.16 -29.89 -2.60
C PHE A 177 6.34 -31.16 -1.77
N ASN A 178 7.47 -31.85 -1.95
CA ASN A 178 7.80 -33.09 -1.24
C ASN A 178 8.44 -32.83 0.15
N ASN A 179 8.90 -31.61 0.42
CA ASN A 179 9.60 -31.24 1.64
C ASN A 179 8.69 -30.59 2.69
N ILE A 180 7.49 -30.13 2.30
CA ILE A 180 6.50 -29.56 3.21
C ILE A 180 5.46 -30.60 3.65
N ASN A 181 5.15 -30.62 4.95
CA ASN A 181 4.16 -31.55 5.50
C ASN A 181 2.72 -31.12 5.17
N TRP A 182 1.75 -31.99 5.44
CA TRP A 182 0.34 -31.74 5.13
C TRP A 182 -0.22 -30.50 5.84
N LYS A 183 0.25 -30.19 7.05
CA LYS A 183 -0.23 -29.03 7.81
C LYS A 183 0.13 -27.73 7.11
N ILE A 184 1.35 -27.62 6.59
CA ILE A 184 1.78 -26.47 5.79
C ILE A 184 0.95 -26.36 4.50
N LYS A 185 0.72 -27.50 3.82
CA LYS A 185 -0.12 -27.52 2.61
C LYS A 185 -1.55 -27.04 2.88
N LEU A 186 -2.16 -27.50 3.98
CA LEU A 186 -3.50 -27.06 4.36
C LEU A 186 -3.51 -25.58 4.74
N GLY A 187 -2.51 -25.10 5.48
CA GLY A 187 -2.38 -23.68 5.83
C GLY A 187 -2.32 -22.78 4.58
N LEU A 188 -1.48 -23.14 3.60
CA LEU A 188 -1.41 -22.41 2.32
C LEU A 188 -2.75 -22.40 1.58
N LEU A 189 -3.52 -23.50 1.63
CA LEU A 189 -4.86 -23.54 1.01
C LEU A 189 -5.85 -22.65 1.78
N THR A 190 -5.80 -22.64 3.10
CA THR A 190 -6.66 -21.80 3.94
C THR A 190 -6.36 -20.31 3.74
N GLU A 191 -5.11 -19.92 3.51
CA GLU A 191 -4.74 -18.52 3.23
C GLU A 191 -5.20 -18.04 1.84
N LEU A 192 -5.53 -18.95 0.92
CA LEU A 192 -5.97 -18.65 -0.45
C LEU A 192 -7.49 -18.74 -0.66
N ALA A 193 -8.21 -19.34 0.29
CA ALA A 193 -9.64 -19.65 0.20
C ALA A 193 -10.50 -18.50 0.75
#